data_AF-A0AAV5CKW8-F1
#
_entry.id   AF-A0AAV5CKW8-F1
#
_cell.length_a   1.000
_cell.length_b   1.000
_cell.length_c   1.000
_cell.angle_alpha   90.00
_cell.angle_beta   90.00
_cell.angle_gamma   90.00
#
_symmetry.space_group_name_H-M   'P 1'
#
loop_
_entity.id
_entity.type
_entity.pdbx_description
1 polymer ?
#
loop_
_entity_poly.entity_id
_entity_poly.type
_entity_poly.pdbx_seq_one_letter_code
_entity_poly.pdbx_strand_id
1 'polypeptide(L)'
;MARWRSTKTECPHCHRLFCASCRVPWHHGIKCKEFKKLGDDEKGQDDLALKKLADKKKWQRCPKCKMYVERIDGCEYMFCRCRHTFCYLCASPITSGGHQCRK
;
A
#
# COMPACT_ATOMS: atom_id res chain seq x y z
N MET A 1 -13.80 16.06 26.13
CA MET A 1 -12.77 15.42 25.29
C MET A 1 -13.37 14.97 23.96
N ALA A 2 -13.14 15.72 22.88
CA ALA A 2 -13.77 15.45 21.58
C ALA A 2 -13.21 14.18 20.92
N ARG A 3 -14.02 13.13 20.87
CA ARG A 3 -13.73 11.90 20.12
C ARG A 3 -13.77 12.24 18.63
N TRP A 4 -12.61 12.36 17.98
CA TRP A 4 -12.51 12.34 16.51
C TRP A 4 -13.04 11.00 16.00
N ARG A 5 -14.36 10.93 15.77
CA ARG A 5 -15.03 9.80 15.12
C ARG A 5 -14.96 10.02 13.62
N SER A 6 -14.50 9.01 12.89
CA SER A 6 -14.61 8.94 11.44
C SER A 6 -16.09 8.85 11.07
N THR A 7 -16.71 9.97 10.72
CA THR A 7 -18.14 10.01 10.36
C THR A 7 -18.30 9.65 8.88
N LYS A 8 -19.03 8.56 8.62
CA LYS A 8 -19.50 8.17 7.30
C LYS A 8 -20.68 9.06 6.92
N THR A 9 -20.60 9.74 5.78
CA THR A 9 -21.66 10.64 5.29
C THR A 9 -21.93 10.37 3.82
N GLU A 10 -23.18 10.53 3.41
CA GLU A 10 -23.62 10.40 2.02
C GLU A 10 -23.92 11.79 1.43
N CYS A 11 -23.51 12.05 0.20
CA CYS A 11 -23.85 13.28 -0.51
C CYS A 11 -25.30 13.20 -1.03
N PRO A 12 -26.20 14.15 -0.70
CA PRO A 12 -27.59 14.11 -1.15
C PRO A 12 -27.77 14.35 -2.66
N HIS A 13 -26.75 14.87 -3.34
CA HIS A 13 -26.83 15.19 -4.78
C HIS A 13 -26.33 14.04 -5.66
N CYS A 14 -25.30 13.30 -5.22
CA CYS A 14 -24.68 12.24 -6.03
C CYS A 14 -24.64 10.87 -5.33
N HIS A 15 -25.22 10.77 -4.13
CA HIS A 15 -25.31 9.54 -3.31
C HIS A 15 -23.96 8.86 -3.02
N ARG A 16 -22.84 9.57 -3.22
CA ARG A 16 -21.51 9.05 -2.92
C ARG A 16 -21.21 9.15 -1.43
N LEU A 17 -20.61 8.09 -0.90
CA LEU A 17 -20.14 8.01 0.47
C LEU A 17 -18.77 8.67 0.62
N PHE A 18 -18.62 9.52 1.63
CA PHE A 18 -17.37 10.20 1.94
C PHE A 18 -17.12 10.29 3.45
N CYS A 19 -15.86 10.52 3.83
CA CYS A 19 -15.52 10.81 5.22
C CYS A 19 -15.59 12.33 5.46
N ALA A 20 -16.51 12.78 6.33
CA ALA A 20 -16.66 14.20 6.62
C ALA A 20 -15.40 14.84 7.23
N SER A 21 -14.61 14.08 8.00
CA SER A 21 -13.39 14.58 8.63
C SER A 21 -12.21 14.69 7.67
N CYS A 22 -12.12 13.79 6.69
CA CYS A 22 -11.03 13.75 5.72
C CYS A 22 -11.35 14.50 4.41
N ARG A 23 -12.63 14.72 4.10
CA ARG A 23 -13.13 15.30 2.83
C ARG A 23 -12.66 14.51 1.59
N VAL A 24 -12.68 13.19 1.71
CA VAL A 24 -12.26 12.22 0.67
C VAL A 24 -13.31 11.12 0.56
N PRO A 25 -13.31 10.33 -0.54
CA PRO A 25 -14.15 9.14 -0.65
C PRO A 25 -14.06 8.24 0.59
N TRP A 26 -15.15 7.56 0.92
CA TRP A 26 -15.23 6.78 2.14
C TRP A 26 -14.17 5.67 2.20
N HIS A 27 -13.36 5.67 3.26
CA HIS A 27 -12.23 4.73 3.45
C HIS A 27 -12.56 3.65 4.50
N HIS A 28 -13.44 2.71 4.12
CA HIS A 28 -13.96 1.68 5.04
C HIS A 28 -12.85 0.88 5.75
N GLY A 29 -12.94 0.78 7.08
CA GLY A 29 -12.00 0.00 7.87
C GLY A 29 -10.61 0.61 8.04
N ILE A 30 -10.39 1.87 7.66
CA ILE A 30 -9.19 2.66 7.99
C ILE A 30 -9.58 3.85 8.87
N LYS A 31 -8.84 4.08 9.95
CA LYS A 31 -8.99 5.30 10.75
C LYS A 31 -8.45 6.50 9.98
N CYS A 32 -9.05 7.68 10.13
CA CYS A 32 -8.61 8.92 9.45
C CYS A 32 -7.10 9.20 9.60
N LYS A 33 -6.51 8.90 10.77
CA LYS A 33 -5.07 9.06 11.00
C LYS A 33 -4.20 8.17 10.10
N GLU A 34 -4.62 6.92 9.88
CA GLU A 34 -3.91 5.96 9.06
C GLU A 34 -4.13 6.27 7.57
N PHE A 35 -5.34 6.70 7.20
CA PHE A 35 -5.64 7.15 5.84
C PHE A 35 -4.76 8.33 5.41
N LYS A 36 -4.50 9.30 6.31
CA LYS A 36 -3.62 10.45 6.02
C LYS A 36 -2.15 10.07 5.79
N LYS A 37 -1.69 8.91 6.27
CA LYS A 37 -0.32 8.42 6.09
C LYS A 37 -0.14 7.65 4.78
N LEU A 38 -1.23 7.30 4.09
CA LEU A 38 -1.18 6.60 2.81
C LEU A 38 -0.65 7.54 1.71
N GLY A 39 0.25 7.05 0.87
CA GLY A 39 0.63 7.71 -0.37
C GLY A 39 -0.58 7.87 -1.31
N ASP A 40 -0.50 8.79 -2.28
CA ASP A 40 -1.63 9.07 -3.18
C ASP A 40 -2.06 7.83 -3.98
N ASP A 41 -1.08 6.99 -4.35
CA ASP A 41 -1.27 5.71 -5.03
C ASP A 41 -1.95 4.62 -4.16
N GLU A 42 -2.16 4.86 -2.86
CA GLU A 42 -2.69 3.87 -1.91
C GLU A 42 -4.10 4.20 -1.38
N LYS A 43 -4.73 5.25 -1.90
CA LYS A 43 -6.02 5.76 -1.38
C LYS A 43 -7.25 5.13 -2.04
N GLY A 44 -7.10 4.29 -3.05
CA GLY A 44 -8.21 3.54 -3.66
C GLY A 44 -8.76 2.45 -2.74
N GLN A 45 -10.06 2.17 -2.84
CA GLN A 45 -10.71 1.14 -2.00
C GLN A 45 -10.19 -0.27 -2.30
N ASP A 46 -9.90 -0.56 -3.57
CA ASP A 46 -9.30 -1.84 -3.99
C ASP A 46 -7.85 -1.97 -3.49
N ASP A 47 -7.10 -0.86 -3.50
CA ASP A 47 -5.72 -0.81 -3.02
C ASP A 47 -5.58 -1.13 -1.53
N LEU A 48 -6.60 -0.83 -0.72
CA LEU A 48 -6.60 -1.17 0.70
C LEU A 48 -6.74 -2.66 0.96
N ALA A 49 -7.65 -3.34 0.25
CA ALA A 49 -7.84 -4.78 0.40
C ALA A 49 -6.57 -5.52 -0.04
N LEU A 50 -5.99 -5.08 -1.16
CA LEU A 50 -4.69 -5.56 -1.65
C LEU A 50 -3.57 -5.32 -0.62
N LYS A 51 -3.52 -4.14 0.02
CA LYS A 51 -2.52 -3.84 1.06
C LYS A 51 -2.63 -4.76 2.27
N LYS A 52 -3.84 -4.99 2.79
CA LYS A 52 -4.05 -5.92 3.92
C LYS A 52 -3.63 -7.34 3.58
N LEU A 53 -3.94 -7.80 2.37
CA LEU A 53 -3.51 -9.11 1.90
C LEU A 53 -1.99 -9.18 1.75
N ALA A 54 -1.38 -8.14 1.19
CA ALA A 54 0.05 -8.00 1.04
C ALA A 54 0.77 -8.04 2.39
N ASP A 55 0.29 -7.33 3.40
CA ASP A 55 0.87 -7.34 4.75
C ASP A 55 0.77 -8.75 5.37
N LYS A 56 -0.38 -9.42 5.23
CA LYS A 56 -0.59 -10.79 5.73
C LYS A 56 0.32 -11.81 5.05
N LYS A 57 0.50 -11.69 3.73
CA LYS A 57 1.34 -12.58 2.92
C LYS A 57 2.81 -12.13 2.84
N LYS A 58 3.17 -11.01 3.48
CA LYS A 58 4.49 -10.38 3.39
C LYS A 58 4.94 -10.15 1.94
N TRP A 59 4.03 -9.65 1.10
CA TRP A 59 4.35 -9.22 -0.26
C TRP A 59 5.20 -7.95 -0.24
N GLN A 60 6.21 -7.91 -1.11
CA GLN A 60 7.10 -6.76 -1.23
C GLN A 60 6.67 -5.88 -2.41
N ARG A 61 6.89 -4.56 -2.30
CA ARG A 61 6.70 -3.66 -3.44
C ARG A 61 7.97 -3.53 -4.26
N CYS A 62 7.82 -3.48 -5.58
CA CYS A 62 8.93 -3.09 -6.44
C CYS A 62 9.34 -1.63 -6.13
N PRO A 63 10.62 -1.33 -5.87
CA PRO A 63 11.05 0.03 -5.58
C PRO A 63 10.85 0.98 -6.77
N LYS A 64 10.84 0.46 -8.01
CA LYS A 64 10.66 1.22 -9.25
C LYS A 64 9.19 1.49 -9.58
N CYS A 65 8.36 0.45 -9.74
CA CYS A 65 6.98 0.60 -10.20
C CYS A 65 5.91 0.48 -9.09
N LYS A 66 6.31 0.26 -7.83
CA LYS A 66 5.45 0.15 -6.65
C LYS A 66 4.42 -0.99 -6.63
N MET A 67 4.31 -1.76 -7.71
CA MET A 67 3.48 -2.98 -7.76
C MET A 67 3.92 -3.99 -6.71
N TYR A 68 2.94 -4.66 -6.09
CA TYR A 68 3.18 -5.79 -5.21
C TYR A 68 3.70 -6.99 -5.98
N VAL A 69 4.70 -7.66 -5.40
CA VAL A 69 5.33 -8.86 -5.92
C VAL A 69 5.23 -9.93 -4.83
N GLU A 70 4.64 -11.07 -5.17
CA GLU A 70 4.62 -12.26 -4.32
C GLU A 70 5.89 -13.07 -4.56
N ARG A 71 6.53 -13.52 -3.47
CA ARG A 71 7.61 -14.52 -3.55
C ARG A 71 7.01 -15.91 -3.38
N ILE A 72 7.14 -16.75 -4.41
CA ILE A 72 6.60 -18.11 -4.42
C ILE A 72 7.52 -19.05 -3.63
N ASP A 73 8.83 -19.04 -3.92
CA ASP A 73 9.84 -19.84 -3.20
C ASP A 73 11.26 -19.27 -3.40
N GLY A 74 12.20 -19.68 -2.55
CA GLY A 74 13.64 -19.49 -2.78
C GLY A 74 14.18 -18.06 -2.62
N CYS A 75 15.06 -17.68 -3.55
CA CYS A 75 16.04 -16.59 -3.47
C CYS A 75 15.44 -15.21 -3.12
N GLU A 76 16.27 -14.37 -2.50
CA GLU A 76 15.94 -12.97 -2.19
C GLU A 76 16.03 -12.06 -3.43
N TYR A 77 16.64 -12.54 -4.50
CA TYR A 77 16.72 -11.87 -5.79
C TYR A 77 15.39 -11.97 -6.52
N MET A 78 14.75 -10.82 -6.75
CA MET A 78 13.43 -10.76 -7.38
C MET A 78 13.49 -9.99 -8.68
N PHE A 79 12.84 -10.53 -9.71
CA PHE A 79 12.65 -9.89 -11.00
C PHE A 79 11.22 -9.37 -11.13
N CYS A 80 11.04 -8.06 -11.20
CA CYS A 80 9.72 -7.46 -11.42
C CYS A 80 9.34 -7.51 -12.91
N ARG A 81 8.02 -7.53 -13.20
CA ARG A 81 7.49 -7.38 -14.57
C ARG A 81 7.93 -6.08 -15.27
N CYS A 82 8.30 -5.05 -14.52
CA CYS A 82 8.89 -3.82 -15.05
C CYS A 82 10.39 -3.94 -15.40
N ARG A 83 10.93 -5.17 -15.39
CA ARG A 83 12.34 -5.53 -15.64
C ARG A 83 13.33 -4.99 -14.61
N HIS A 84 12.85 -4.61 -13.43
CA HIS A 84 13.70 -4.16 -12.34
C HIS A 84 14.00 -5.31 -11.38
N THR A 85 15.27 -5.44 -11.02
CA THR A 85 15.80 -6.47 -10.12
C THR A 85 16.09 -5.87 -8.76
N PHE A 86 15.56 -6.49 -7.71
CA PHE A 86 15.66 -5.96 -6.36
C PHE A 86 15.68 -7.08 -5.32
N CYS A 87 16.18 -6.75 -4.13
CA CYS A 87 16.18 -7.65 -2.99
C CYS A 87 14.82 -7.64 -2.30
N TYR A 88 14.22 -8.82 -2.12
CA TYR A 88 12.91 -8.94 -1.50
C TYR A 88 12.89 -8.50 -0.04
N LEU A 89 14.01 -8.69 0.68
CA LEU A 89 14.10 -8.35 2.10
C LEU A 89 14.12 -6.84 2.34
N CYS A 90 15.00 -6.11 1.65
CA CYS A 90 15.25 -4.69 1.91
C CYS A 90 14.69 -3.76 0.82
N ALA A 91 14.07 -4.30 -0.22
CA ALA A 91 13.58 -3.57 -1.39
C ALA A 91 14.65 -2.74 -2.13
N SER A 92 15.94 -2.99 -1.89
CA SER A 92 17.04 -2.31 -2.57
C SER A 92 17.27 -2.87 -3.98
N PRO A 93 17.62 -2.03 -4.97
CA PRO A 93 17.97 -2.49 -6.30
C PRO A 93 19.21 -3.40 -6.26
N ILE A 94 19.19 -4.48 -7.05
CA ILE A 94 20.34 -5.37 -7.24
C ILE A 94 20.97 -5.02 -8.59
N THR A 95 22.23 -4.60 -8.55
CA THR A 95 23.05 -4.29 -9.74
C THR A 95 24.15 -5.35 -9.94
N SER A 96 24.89 -5.23 -11.04
CA SER A 96 25.95 -6.18 -11.42
C SER A 96 27.07 -6.33 -10.40
N GLY A 97 27.22 -5.39 -9.45
CA GLY A 97 28.18 -5.46 -8.34
C GLY A 97 27.73 -6.35 -7.17
N GLY A 98 26.60 -7.05 -7.30
CA GLY A 98 26.00 -7.83 -6.22
C GLY A 98 25.22 -6.95 -5.23
N HIS A 99 24.49 -7.61 -4.33
CA HIS A 99 23.77 -6.95 -3.25
C HIS A 99 24.07 -7.67 -1.93
N GLN A 100 24.46 -6.91 -0.91
CA GLN A 100 24.72 -7.44 0.42
C GLN A 100 23.66 -6.88 1.38
N CYS A 101 22.77 -7.75 1.84
CA CYS A 101 21.69 -7.36 2.73
C CYS A 101 22.20 -7.29 4.18
N ARG A 102 22.37 -6.08 4.71
CA ARG A 102 22.55 -5.88 6.16
C ARG A 102 21.16 -5.77 6.79
N LYS A 103 20.74 -6.86 7.45
CA LYS A 103 19.53 -6.88 8.28
C LYS A 103 19.72 -6.04 9.54
#